data_AF-Q5QY22-F1
#
_entry.id   AF-Q5QY22-F1
#
_cell.length_a   1.000
_cell.length_b   1.000
_cell.length_c   1.000
_cell.angle_alpha   90.00
_cell.angle_beta   90.00
_cell.angle_gamma   90.00
#
_symmetry.space_group_name_H-M   'P 1'
#
loop_
_entity.id
_entity.type
_entity.pdbx_description
1 polymer ?
#
loop_
_entity_poly.entity_id
_entity_poly.type
_entity_poly.pdbx_seq_one_letter_code
_entity_poly.pdbx_strand_id
1 'polypeptide(L)'
;MQQRYVVDVAELHRLTELNYAGLLPLLSQLESEAEVTLYAGENLAFNLRNVSESRYTSDIEIEQLKPNWADYLQAKMTVRLYHDVRMAEIIASQGVTRLAARYQQPNREMRHRDEKHQVNQFLADWLTLCRKQGHIQPKLSEAVQKFMPYYFK
;
A
#
# COMPACT_ATOMS: atom_id res chain seq x y z
N MET A 1 29.60 12.93 16.71
CA MET A 1 28.37 12.67 17.50
C MET A 1 27.23 12.40 16.52
N GLN A 2 26.62 11.22 16.52
CA GLN A 2 25.39 10.99 15.73
C GLN A 2 24.26 11.82 16.34
N GLN A 3 23.61 12.66 15.54
CA GLN A 3 22.45 13.42 15.99
C GLN A 3 21.32 12.45 16.44
N ARG A 4 20.67 12.80 17.54
CA ARG A 4 19.52 12.07 18.07
C ARG A 4 18.35 12.30 17.13
N TYR A 5 17.88 11.24 16.48
CA TYR A 5 16.67 11.32 15.65
C TYR A 5 15.48 11.71 16.53
N VAL A 6 14.85 12.82 16.15
CA VAL A 6 13.59 13.34 16.69
C VAL A 6 12.56 13.20 15.58
N VAL A 7 11.43 12.58 15.89
CA VAL A 7 10.35 12.43 14.92
C VAL A 7 9.71 13.79 14.68
N ASP A 8 9.64 14.20 13.42
CA ASP A 8 8.80 15.31 13.01
C ASP A 8 7.35 14.82 12.92
N VAL A 9 6.59 15.05 14.00
CA VAL A 9 5.21 14.59 14.11
C VAL A 9 4.30 15.33 13.12
N ALA A 10 4.58 16.62 12.86
CA ALA A 10 3.78 17.43 11.97
C ALA A 10 3.91 16.93 10.53
N GLU A 11 5.14 16.66 10.09
CA GLU A 11 5.37 16.10 8.75
C GLU A 11 4.79 14.70 8.61
N LEU A 12 4.93 13.85 9.64
CA LEU A 12 4.34 12.51 9.61
C LEU A 12 2.81 12.56 9.49
N HIS A 13 2.14 13.46 10.21
CA HIS A 13 0.69 13.65 10.11
C HIS A 13 0.27 14.16 8.72
N ARG A 14 1.00 15.14 8.19
CA ARG A 14 0.74 15.66 6.84
C ARG A 14 0.87 14.55 5.79
N LEU A 15 1.88 13.69 5.93
CA LEU A 15 2.10 12.56 5.04
C LEU A 15 0.95 11.54 5.11
N THR A 16 0.46 11.21 6.30
CA THR A 16 -0.66 10.27 6.46
C THR A 16 -1.99 10.82 5.96
N GLU A 17 -2.23 12.13 6.06
CA GLU A 17 -3.38 12.80 5.44
C GLU A 17 -3.32 12.75 3.90
N LEU A 18 -2.14 13.01 3.32
CA LEU A 18 -1.93 12.92 1.87
C LEU A 18 -2.14 11.49 1.34
N ASN A 19 -1.69 10.50 2.10
CA ASN A 19 -1.92 9.09 1.80
C ASN A 19 -3.42 8.75 1.81
N TYR A 20 -4.16 9.24 2.83
CA TYR A 20 -5.61 9.03 2.90
C TYR A 20 -6.32 9.60 1.68
N ALA A 21 -6.05 10.87 1.36
CA ALA A 21 -6.64 11.53 0.20
C ALA A 21 -6.31 10.81 -1.12
N GLY A 22 -5.12 10.21 -1.22
CA GLY A 22 -4.73 9.41 -2.38
C GLY A 22 -5.39 8.06 -2.52
N LEU A 23 -5.82 7.46 -1.42
CA LEU A 23 -6.50 6.16 -1.42
C LEU A 23 -8.01 6.27 -1.67
N LEU A 24 -8.63 7.43 -1.41
CA LEU A 24 -10.08 7.62 -1.61
C LEU A 24 -10.62 7.14 -2.97
N PRO A 25 -9.97 7.42 -4.12
CA PRO A 25 -10.44 6.89 -5.40
C PRO A 25 -10.39 5.37 -5.48
N LEU A 26 -9.39 4.74 -4.87
CA LEU A 26 -9.23 3.28 -4.85
C LEU A 26 -10.25 2.61 -3.92
N LEU A 27 -10.57 3.26 -2.79
CA LEU A 27 -11.64 2.79 -1.88
C LEU A 27 -12.98 2.67 -2.59
N SER A 28 -13.36 3.67 -3.40
CA SER A 28 -14.64 3.65 -4.13
C SER A 28 -14.77 2.43 -5.07
N GLN A 29 -13.63 1.94 -5.58
CA GLN A 29 -13.59 0.75 -6.43
C GLN A 29 -13.72 -0.52 -5.58
N LEU A 30 -13.07 -0.55 -4.42
CA LEU A 30 -13.12 -1.65 -3.46
C LEU A 30 -14.49 -1.79 -2.76
N GLU A 31 -15.30 -0.72 -2.70
CA GLU A 31 -16.69 -0.80 -2.24
C GLU A 31 -17.58 -1.57 -3.24
N SER A 32 -17.25 -1.50 -4.53
CA SER A 32 -18.00 -2.15 -5.60
C SER A 32 -17.48 -3.55 -5.91
N GLU A 33 -16.18 -3.78 -5.75
CA GLU A 33 -15.52 -5.04 -6.05
C GLU A 33 -14.69 -5.53 -4.85
N ALA A 34 -14.79 -6.82 -4.52
CA ALA A 34 -14.01 -7.41 -3.43
C ALA A 34 -12.48 -7.31 -3.65
N GLU A 35 -12.05 -7.18 -4.90
CA GLU A 35 -10.67 -7.19 -5.31
C GLU A 35 -10.49 -6.34 -6.56
N VAL A 36 -9.47 -5.46 -6.56
CA VAL A 36 -9.16 -4.54 -7.64
C VAL A 36 -7.71 -4.72 -8.07
N THR A 37 -7.52 -5.00 -9.36
CA THR A 37 -6.17 -5.04 -9.95
C THR A 37 -5.79 -3.69 -10.54
N LEU A 38 -4.74 -3.10 -9.99
CA LEU A 38 -4.14 -1.86 -10.45
C LEU A 38 -2.85 -2.14 -11.22
N TYR A 39 -2.76 -1.64 -12.44
CA TYR A 39 -1.55 -1.70 -13.25
C TYR A 39 -0.86 -0.36 -13.22
N ALA A 40 0.45 -0.33 -12.95
CA ALA A 40 1.27 0.87 -13.00
C ALA A 40 2.38 0.72 -14.05
N GLY A 41 2.23 1.41 -15.18
CA GLY A 41 3.10 1.21 -16.34
C GLY A 41 2.91 -0.18 -16.96
N GLU A 42 3.94 -0.72 -17.61
CA GLU A 42 3.83 -1.99 -18.37
C GLU A 42 4.05 -3.25 -17.53
N ASN A 43 4.82 -3.15 -16.44
CA ASN A 43 5.40 -4.33 -15.77
C ASN A 43 5.05 -4.45 -14.27
N LEU A 44 4.24 -3.54 -13.74
CA LEU A 44 3.81 -3.56 -12.35
C LEU A 44 2.30 -3.77 -12.30
N ALA A 45 1.89 -4.84 -11.63
CA ALA A 45 0.50 -5.11 -11.31
C ALA A 45 0.41 -5.28 -9.79
N PHE A 46 -0.63 -4.70 -9.21
CA PHE A 46 -0.92 -4.74 -7.79
C PHE A 46 -2.35 -5.19 -7.60
N ASN A 47 -2.54 -6.05 -6.62
CA ASN A 47 -3.84 -6.48 -6.18
C ASN A 47 -4.18 -5.74 -4.89
N LEU A 48 -5.36 -5.13 -4.86
CA LEU A 48 -5.90 -4.45 -3.70
C LEU A 48 -7.14 -5.19 -3.22
N ARG A 49 -7.22 -5.41 -1.90
CA ARG A 49 -8.39 -6.02 -1.27
C ARG A 49 -8.65 -5.42 0.11
N ASN A 50 -9.92 -5.28 0.45
CA ASN A 50 -10.33 -4.93 1.81
C ASN A 50 -10.19 -6.19 2.70
N VAL A 51 -9.45 -6.08 3.80
CA VAL A 51 -9.20 -7.20 4.72
C VAL A 51 -9.88 -7.01 6.08
N SER A 52 -10.26 -5.79 6.44
CA SER A 52 -11.02 -5.50 7.65
C SER A 52 -11.74 -4.16 7.53
N GLU A 53 -12.97 -4.11 8.01
CA GLU A 53 -13.75 -2.89 8.03
C GLU A 53 -14.47 -2.72 9.37
N SER A 54 -14.44 -1.51 9.89
CA SER A 54 -15.12 -1.07 11.09
C SER A 54 -15.72 0.32 10.88
N ARG A 55 -16.51 0.80 11.84
CA ARG A 55 -17.19 2.11 11.74
C ARG A 55 -16.25 3.28 11.44
N TYR A 56 -15.01 3.24 11.94
CA TYR A 56 -14.07 4.35 11.84
C TYR A 56 -12.75 3.96 11.19
N THR A 57 -12.54 2.69 10.87
CA THR A 57 -11.29 2.22 10.27
C THR A 57 -11.52 1.15 9.23
N SER A 58 -10.72 1.19 8.17
CA SER A 58 -10.63 0.10 7.18
C SER A 58 -9.17 -0.29 6.98
N ASP A 59 -8.92 -1.57 6.75
CA ASP A 59 -7.61 -2.09 6.38
C ASP A 59 -7.66 -2.61 4.95
N ILE A 60 -6.77 -2.08 4.12
CA ILE A 60 -6.57 -2.52 2.74
C ILE A 60 -5.23 -3.25 2.68
N GLU A 61 -5.23 -4.40 2.03
CA GLU A 61 -4.00 -5.07 1.65
C GLU A 61 -3.65 -4.73 0.20
N ILE A 62 -2.38 -4.43 -0.03
CA ILE A 62 -1.80 -4.17 -1.34
C ILE A 62 -0.68 -5.18 -1.57
N GLU A 63 -0.82 -5.98 -2.61
CA GLU A 63 0.10 -7.06 -2.95
C GLU A 63 0.58 -6.92 -4.39
N GLN A 64 1.90 -6.95 -4.60
CA GLN A 64 2.47 -6.91 -5.94
C GLN A 64 2.35 -8.28 -6.62
N LEU A 65 1.67 -8.32 -7.75
CA LEU A 65 1.51 -9.52 -8.56
C LEU A 65 2.80 -9.80 -9.34
N LYS A 66 3.55 -10.81 -8.90
CA LYS A 66 4.72 -11.35 -9.61
C LYS A 66 4.63 -12.89 -9.65
N PRO A 67 3.99 -13.48 -10.67
CA PRO A 67 3.67 -14.91 -10.70
C PRO A 67 4.92 -15.82 -10.68
N ASN A 68 6.09 -15.30 -11.05
CA ASN A 68 7.33 -16.06 -11.09
C ASN A 68 8.17 -15.93 -9.81
N TRP A 69 7.68 -15.23 -8.79
CA TRP A 69 8.39 -15.03 -7.53
C TRP A 69 7.74 -15.85 -6.42
N ALA A 70 8.57 -16.41 -5.53
CA ALA A 70 8.06 -17.05 -4.31
C ALA A 70 7.28 -16.04 -3.47
N ASP A 71 6.22 -16.48 -2.78
CA ASP A 71 5.28 -15.61 -2.04
C ASP A 71 5.99 -14.66 -1.06
N TYR A 72 7.05 -15.11 -0.40
CA TYR A 72 7.81 -14.30 0.55
C TYR A 72 8.63 -13.17 -0.10
N LEU A 73 8.82 -13.18 -1.43
CA LEU A 73 9.47 -12.13 -2.20
C LEU A 73 8.46 -11.13 -2.78
N GLN A 74 7.16 -11.44 -2.72
CA GLN A 74 6.14 -10.54 -3.24
C GLN A 74 5.97 -9.36 -2.28
N ALA A 75 6.07 -8.14 -2.81
CA ALA A 75 5.92 -6.95 -2.01
C ALA A 75 4.46 -6.84 -1.52
N LYS A 76 4.28 -6.94 -0.21
CA LYS A 76 2.97 -6.94 0.44
C LYS A 76 2.96 -5.95 1.59
N MET A 77 1.93 -5.11 1.63
CA MET A 77 1.71 -4.13 2.69
C MET A 77 0.24 -4.06 3.08
N THR A 78 -0.01 -3.76 4.35
CA THR A 78 -1.35 -3.48 4.88
C THR A 78 -1.41 -2.02 5.29
N VAL A 79 -2.37 -1.31 4.72
CA VAL A 79 -2.65 0.10 4.96
C VAL A 79 -3.92 0.21 5.80
N ARG A 80 -3.82 0.87 6.95
CA ARG A 80 -4.97 1.24 7.75
C ARG A 80 -5.39 2.65 7.41
N LEU A 81 -6.69 2.86 7.22
CA LEU A 81 -7.32 4.15 7.06
C LEU A 81 -8.13 4.45 8.31
N TYR A 82 -8.00 5.66 8.83
CA TYR A 82 -8.80 6.21 9.92
C TYR A 82 -9.73 7.28 9.32
N HIS A 83 -11.02 6.99 9.27
CA HIS A 83 -12.00 7.80 8.54
C HIS A 83 -12.43 9.07 9.29
N ASP A 84 -12.33 9.03 10.62
CA ASP A 84 -12.66 10.15 11.51
C ASP A 84 -11.62 11.27 11.45
N VAL A 85 -10.33 10.92 11.44
CA VAL A 85 -9.21 11.86 11.34
C VAL A 85 -8.63 11.98 9.93
N ARG A 86 -9.17 11.22 8.96
CA ARG A 86 -8.78 11.22 7.54
C ARG A 86 -7.28 10.99 7.33
N MET A 87 -6.75 9.97 7.99
CA MET A 87 -5.34 9.58 7.90
C MET A 87 -5.20 8.14 7.42
N ALA A 88 -4.15 7.84 6.65
CA ALA A 88 -3.82 6.49 6.23
C ALA A 88 -2.35 6.20 6.47
N GLU A 89 -2.06 5.01 7.01
CA GLU A 89 -0.70 4.60 7.32
C GLU A 89 -0.45 3.12 7.02
N ILE A 90 0.80 2.79 6.70
CA ILE A 90 1.23 1.38 6.67
C ILE A 90 1.34 0.85 8.11
N ILE A 91 0.58 -0.20 8.40
CA ILE A 91 0.61 -0.90 9.70
C ILE A 91 1.41 -2.21 9.66
N ALA A 92 1.58 -2.77 8.45
CA ALA A 92 2.37 -3.96 8.22
C ALA A 92 3.02 -3.96 6.83
N SER A 93 4.23 -4.52 6.71
CA SER A 93 4.95 -4.69 5.45
C SER A 93 5.86 -5.91 5.52
N GLN A 94 5.83 -6.79 4.52
CA GLN A 94 6.69 -7.98 4.38
C GLN A 94 6.91 -8.77 5.68
N GLY A 95 5.82 -9.14 6.38
CA GLY A 95 5.86 -9.94 7.61
C GLY A 95 6.18 -9.15 8.89
N VAL A 96 6.47 -7.85 8.77
CA VAL A 96 6.64 -6.94 9.92
C VAL A 96 5.30 -6.30 10.25
N THR A 97 4.90 -6.35 11.52
CA THR A 97 3.72 -5.67 12.04
C THR A 97 4.11 -4.72 13.16
N ARG A 98 3.23 -3.77 13.50
CA ARG A 98 3.40 -2.84 14.64
C ARG A 98 4.65 -1.94 14.51
N LEU A 99 4.76 -1.28 13.36
CA LEU A 99 5.84 -0.33 13.09
C LEU A 99 5.78 0.84 14.09
N ALA A 100 6.85 1.01 14.88
CA ALA A 100 6.96 2.06 15.88
C ALA A 100 7.43 3.38 15.24
N ALA A 101 6.88 4.50 15.71
CA ALA A 101 7.27 5.84 15.25
C ALA A 101 8.77 6.13 15.41
N ARG A 102 9.41 5.51 16.42
CA ARG A 102 10.85 5.60 16.65
C ARG A 102 11.36 4.35 17.35
N TYR A 103 12.45 3.78 16.85
CA TYR A 103 13.18 2.71 17.54
C TYR A 103 14.42 3.28 18.26
N GLN A 104 14.62 2.87 19.52
CA GLN A 104 15.87 3.16 20.24
C GLN A 104 17.04 2.40 19.61
N GLN A 105 18.25 2.93 19.74
CA GLN A 105 19.45 2.28 19.20
C GLN A 105 20.49 2.07 20.31
N PRO A 106 21.23 0.94 20.29
CA PRO A 106 21.08 -0.18 19.35
C PRO A 106 19.81 -1.00 19.64
N ASN A 107 19.14 -1.50 18.60
CA ASN A 107 18.06 -2.48 18.77
C ASN A 107 18.47 -3.85 18.19
N ARG A 108 18.01 -4.93 18.84
CA ARG A 108 18.36 -6.31 18.46
C ARG A 108 17.71 -6.76 17.15
N GLU A 109 16.61 -6.10 16.77
CA GLU A 109 15.86 -6.35 15.55
C GLU A 109 16.43 -5.62 14.33
N MET A 110 17.51 -4.84 14.50
CA MET A 110 18.17 -4.05 13.45
C MET A 110 17.24 -3.09 12.69
N ARG A 111 16.19 -2.60 13.37
CA ARG A 111 15.22 -1.62 12.87
C ARG A 111 15.85 -0.26 12.66
N HIS A 112 15.41 0.48 11.64
CA HIS A 112 15.84 1.86 11.42
C HIS A 112 15.15 2.82 12.39
N ARG A 113 15.79 3.96 12.69
CA ARG A 113 15.25 4.92 13.68
C ARG A 113 13.94 5.57 13.22
N ASP A 114 13.80 5.76 11.91
CA ASP A 114 12.77 6.52 11.19
C ASP A 114 11.89 5.63 10.29
N GLU A 115 11.90 4.32 10.54
CA GLU A 115 11.25 3.31 9.69
C GLU A 115 9.77 3.60 9.44
N LYS A 116 9.04 4.12 10.44
CA LYS A 116 7.64 4.54 10.29
C LYS A 116 7.46 5.66 9.26
N HIS A 117 8.36 6.62 9.23
CA HIS A 117 8.32 7.69 8.24
C HIS A 117 8.63 7.13 6.85
N GLN A 118 9.66 6.29 6.73
CA GLN A 118 10.06 5.69 5.45
C GLN A 118 8.93 4.86 4.82
N VAL A 119 8.22 4.04 5.60
CA VAL A 119 7.11 3.25 5.05
C VAL A 119 5.92 4.11 4.62
N ASN A 120 5.61 5.19 5.34
CA ASN A 120 4.52 6.08 4.95
C ASN A 120 4.90 6.92 3.73
N GLN A 121 6.19 7.25 3.58
CA GLN A 121 6.70 7.91 2.39
C GLN A 121 6.63 6.97 1.19
N PHE A 122 6.98 5.70 1.38
CA PHE A 122 6.85 4.68 0.35
C PHE A 122 5.41 4.55 -0.16
N LEU A 123 4.40 4.60 0.73
CA LEU A 123 2.99 4.63 0.32
C LEU A 123 2.67 5.87 -0.54
N ALA A 124 3.15 7.05 -0.14
CA ALA A 124 2.94 8.28 -0.90
C ALA A 124 3.56 8.22 -2.30
N ASP A 125 4.76 7.65 -2.40
CA ASP A 125 5.47 7.45 -3.67
C ASP A 125 4.74 6.43 -4.55
N TRP A 126 4.25 5.33 -3.96
CA TRP A 126 3.44 4.32 -4.64
C TRP A 126 2.13 4.93 -5.17
N LEU A 127 1.43 5.74 -4.37
CA LEU A 127 0.23 6.47 -4.81
C LEU A 127 0.55 7.45 -5.94
N THR A 128 1.70 8.12 -5.87
CA THR A 128 2.17 9.03 -6.92
C THR A 128 2.45 8.28 -8.23
N LEU A 129 3.07 7.09 -8.15
CA LEU A 129 3.26 6.20 -9.29
C LEU A 129 1.90 5.80 -9.89
N CYS A 130 0.96 5.38 -9.06
CA CYS A 130 -0.39 5.01 -9.49
C CYS A 130 -1.14 6.18 -10.13
N ARG A 131 -0.99 7.41 -9.64
CA ARG A 131 -1.62 8.57 -10.30
C ARG A 131 -1.01 8.89 -11.66
N LYS A 132 0.29 8.67 -11.83
CA LYS A 132 1.03 9.02 -13.07
C LYS A 132 0.88 7.97 -14.17
N GLN A 133 0.85 6.69 -13.80
CA GLN A 133 0.93 5.57 -14.74
C GLN A 133 -0.14 4.50 -14.48
N GLY A 134 -0.98 4.72 -13.46
CA GLY A 134 -1.95 3.75 -13.01
C GLY A 134 -3.18 3.72 -13.90
N HIS A 135 -3.63 2.52 -14.22
CA HIS A 135 -4.94 2.27 -14.78
C HIS A 135 -5.53 1.03 -14.10
N ILE A 136 -6.83 1.09 -13.84
CA ILE A 136 -7.60 -0.02 -13.29
C ILE A 136 -8.12 -0.81 -14.49
N GLN A 137 -7.82 -2.11 -14.54
CA GLN A 137 -8.36 -2.93 -15.60
C GLN A 137 -9.81 -3.30 -15.26
N PRO A 138 -10.81 -2.93 -16.08
CA PRO A 138 -12.15 -3.46 -15.91
C PRO A 138 -12.09 -4.97 -16.15
N LYS A 139 -12.74 -5.77 -15.30
CA LYS A 139 -12.85 -7.22 -15.53
C LYS A 139 -13.40 -7.45 -16.93
N LEU A 140 -12.58 -8.01 -17.82
CA LEU A 140 -13.05 -8.58 -19.07
C LEU A 140 -14.03 -9.68 -18.70
N SER A 141 -15.23 -9.68 -19.27
CA SER A 141 -16.20 -10.75 -19.03
C SER A 141 -15.54 -12.10 -19.34
N GLU A 142 -15.86 -13.14 -18.57
CA GLU A 142 -15.28 -14.49 -18.72
C GLU A 142 -15.36 -15.01 -20.17
N ALA A 143 -16.38 -14.54 -20.91
CA ALA A 143 -16.53 -14.81 -22.34
C ALA A 143 -15.35 -14.30 -23.17
N VAL A 144 -14.82 -13.09 -22.92
CA VAL A 144 -13.70 -12.53 -23.68
C VAL A 144 -12.38 -13.19 -23.32
N GLN A 145 -12.21 -13.60 -22.05
CA GLN A 145 -11.02 -14.30 -21.56
C GLN A 145 -10.83 -15.67 -22.22
N LYS A 146 -11.94 -16.36 -22.53
CA LYS A 146 -11.94 -17.62 -23.28
C LYS A 146 -11.52 -17.46 -24.75
N PHE A 147 -11.67 -16.25 -25.32
CA PHE A 147 -11.34 -15.95 -26.73
C PHE A 147 -9.96 -15.30 -26.94
N MET A 148 -9.21 -14.95 -25.88
CA MET A 148 -7.87 -14.34 -25.99
C MET A 148 -6.66 -15.23 -25.60
N PRO A 149 -6.59 -16.55 -25.87
CA PRO A 149 -5.42 -17.34 -25.49
C PRO A 149 -4.14 -17.08 -26.32
N TYR A 150 -4.12 -16.16 -27.30
CA TYR A 150 -3.02 -16.11 -28.30
C TYR A 150 -2.34 -14.77 -28.58
N TYR A 151 -2.55 -13.69 -27.83
CA TYR A 151 -2.02 -12.37 -28.22
C TYR A 151 -0.89 -11.75 -27.39
N PHE A 152 -0.23 -12.49 -26.52
CA PHE A 152 1.06 -12.07 -25.97
C PHE A 152 2.03 -13.25 -25.94
N LYS A 153 2.85 -13.34 -26.99
CA LYS A 153 4.18 -13.97 -26.93
C LYS A 153 5.22 -12.88 -26.83
#